data_AF-A0A7R9DK19-F1
#
_entry.id   AF-A0A7R9DK19-F1
#
_cell.length_a   1.000
_cell.length_b   1.000
_cell.length_c   1.000
_cell.angle_alpha   90.00
_cell.angle_beta   90.00
_cell.angle_gamma   90.00
#
_symmetry.space_group_name_H-M   'P 1'
#
loop_
_entity.id
_entity.type
_entity.pdbx_description
1 polymer ?
#
loop_
_entity_poly.entity_id
_entity_poly.type
_entity_poly.pdbx_seq_one_letter_code
_entity_poly.pdbx_strand_id
1 'polypeptide(L)'
;MKKIDVNNMIRLYGKHERLLNNFVTRFESGGITDLYEYFSEPWCMLIFQDHFDQLENDIRSFLLSPTSCPDKNILVDIYKACEENRCNKFMDEKYPELLDKFSKSVDKELVEEKLLQHIEDNCYHLTMYAYPKVIKLILYGHEDSPLHRY
;
A
#
# COMPACT_ATOMS: atom_id res chain seq x y z
N MET A 1 24.14 -18.47 -2.33
CA MET A 1 22.72 -18.75 -2.63
C MET A 1 21.90 -17.89 -1.67
N LYS A 2 21.11 -16.92 -2.15
CA LYS A 2 20.22 -16.12 -1.30
C LYS A 2 19.22 -17.10 -0.65
N LYS A 3 19.05 -17.06 0.67
CA LYS A 3 18.12 -17.95 1.38
C LYS A 3 16.71 -17.47 1.09
N ILE A 4 15.89 -18.32 0.49
CA ILE A 4 14.51 -17.99 0.14
C ILE A 4 13.67 -18.14 1.39
N ASP A 5 13.00 -17.06 1.81
CA ASP A 5 11.96 -17.14 2.82
C ASP A 5 10.64 -17.52 2.15
N VAL A 6 10.29 -18.80 2.24
CA VAL A 6 9.07 -19.35 1.64
C VAL A 6 7.82 -18.72 2.26
N ASN A 7 7.84 -18.36 3.55
CA ASN A 7 6.69 -17.75 4.20
C ASN A 7 6.39 -16.37 3.62
N ASN A 8 7.42 -15.58 3.35
CA ASN A 8 7.26 -14.28 2.70
C ASN A 8 6.66 -14.42 1.31
N MET A 9 7.11 -15.40 0.52
CA MET A 9 6.56 -15.63 -0.82
C MET A 9 5.09 -16.06 -0.79
N ILE A 10 4.68 -16.87 0.20
CA ILE A 10 3.28 -17.27 0.37
C ILE A 10 2.38 -16.04 0.61
N ARG A 11 2.86 -15.02 1.34
CA ARG A 11 2.09 -13.79 1.63
C ARG A 11 1.81 -12.93 0.40
N LEU A 12 2.54 -13.12 -0.70
CA LEU A 12 2.28 -12.45 -1.97
C LEU A 12 1.08 -13.06 -2.71
N TYR A 13 0.71 -14.29 -2.38
CA TYR A 13 -0.38 -14.97 -3.05
C TYR A 13 -1.71 -14.26 -2.82
N GLY A 14 -2.47 -14.06 -3.90
CA GLY A 14 -3.75 -13.35 -3.87
C GLY A 14 -3.64 -11.83 -3.79
N LYS A 15 -2.44 -11.25 -3.71
CA LYS A 15 -2.23 -9.80 -3.79
C LYS A 15 -2.28 -9.32 -5.24
N HIS A 16 -2.88 -8.15 -5.46
CA HIS A 16 -2.96 -7.55 -6.79
C HIS A 16 -1.60 -6.96 -7.21
N GLU A 17 -1.24 -7.04 -8.49
CA GLU A 17 0.09 -6.64 -8.99
C GLU A 17 0.45 -5.17 -8.72
N ARG A 18 -0.55 -4.28 -8.68
CA ARG A 18 -0.39 -2.87 -8.28
C ARG A 18 0.10 -2.69 -6.84
N LEU A 19 -0.36 -3.53 -5.90
CA LEU A 19 0.14 -3.52 -4.52
C LEU A 19 1.61 -3.97 -4.50
N LEU A 20 1.96 -4.89 -5.39
CA LEU A 20 3.32 -5.37 -5.62
C LEU A 20 4.11 -4.43 -6.53
N ASN A 21 3.88 -3.12 -6.42
CA ASN A 21 4.59 -2.06 -7.13
C ASN A 21 4.56 -2.20 -8.67
N ASN A 22 3.36 -2.45 -9.21
CA ASN A 22 3.09 -2.67 -10.65
C ASN A 22 3.94 -3.80 -11.23
N PHE A 23 3.96 -4.93 -10.51
CA PHE A 23 4.82 -6.08 -10.77
C PHE A 23 4.76 -6.57 -12.21
N VAL A 24 3.56 -6.74 -12.79
CA VAL A 24 3.41 -7.32 -14.14
C VAL A 24 4.09 -6.42 -15.17
N THR A 25 3.78 -5.12 -15.13
CA THR A 25 4.34 -4.13 -16.06
C THR A 25 5.86 -4.07 -15.96
N ARG A 26 6.41 -4.06 -14.75
CA ARG A 26 7.86 -4.01 -14.52
C ARG A 26 8.57 -5.30 -14.94
N PHE A 27 7.92 -6.45 -14.77
CA PHE A 27 8.47 -7.74 -15.17
C PHE A 27 8.51 -7.87 -16.69
N GLU A 28 7.40 -7.58 -17.37
CA GLU A 28 7.30 -7.67 -18.84
C GLU A 28 8.21 -6.67 -19.56
N SER A 29 8.45 -5.49 -18.97
CA SER A 29 9.41 -4.52 -19.50
C SER A 29 10.89 -4.89 -19.28
N GLY A 30 11.17 -6.01 -18.61
CA GLY A 30 12.53 -6.46 -18.29
C GLY A 30 13.21 -5.68 -17.16
N GLY A 31 12.46 -4.84 -16.43
CA GLY A 31 12.97 -4.09 -15.29
C GLY A 31 13.22 -4.94 -14.04
N ILE A 32 12.68 -6.17 -14.00
CA ILE A 32 12.90 -7.13 -12.92
C ILE A 32 13.72 -8.30 -13.45
N THR A 33 14.99 -8.35 -13.06
CA THR A 33 15.94 -9.41 -13.46
C THR A 33 16.10 -10.50 -12.40
N ASP A 34 15.84 -10.17 -11.13
CA ASP A 34 15.85 -11.09 -9.99
C ASP A 34 14.62 -10.82 -9.12
N LEU A 35 13.66 -11.77 -9.12
CA LEU A 35 12.45 -11.68 -8.30
C LEU A 35 12.75 -11.64 -6.80
N TYR A 36 13.80 -12.32 -6.35
CA TYR A 36 14.18 -12.32 -4.94
C TYR A 36 14.72 -10.97 -4.53
N GLU A 37 15.53 -10.34 -5.39
CA GLU A 37 16.01 -8.98 -5.15
C GLU A 37 14.86 -7.99 -5.10
N TYR A 38 13.95 -8.07 -6.07
CA TYR A 38 12.78 -7.21 -6.15
C TYR A 38 11.90 -7.27 -4.90
N PHE A 39 11.59 -8.48 -4.42
CA PHE A 39 10.79 -8.65 -3.22
C PHE A 39 11.59 -8.52 -1.91
N SER A 40 12.92 -8.33 -1.97
CA SER A 40 13.72 -7.97 -0.80
C SER A 40 13.79 -6.45 -0.57
N GLU A 41 13.17 -5.66 -1.46
CA GLU A 41 13.14 -4.20 -1.30
C GLU A 41 12.34 -3.79 -0.06
N PRO A 42 12.74 -2.68 0.62
CA PRO A 42 12.12 -2.22 1.86
C PRO A 42 10.60 -2.11 1.84
N TRP A 43 10.01 -1.70 0.71
CA TRP A 43 8.55 -1.53 0.58
C TRP A 43 7.77 -2.84 0.72
N CYS A 44 8.41 -3.98 0.43
CA CYS A 44 7.76 -5.29 0.47
C CYS A 44 7.70 -5.85 1.90
N MET A 45 8.57 -5.36 2.79
CA MET A 45 8.66 -5.82 4.18
C MET A 45 7.39 -5.58 4.99
N LEU A 46 6.62 -4.54 4.65
CA LEU A 46 5.30 -4.31 5.24
C LEU A 46 4.30 -5.42 4.86
N ILE A 47 4.31 -5.88 3.61
CA ILE A 47 3.41 -6.92 3.10
C ILE A 47 3.73 -8.28 3.78
N PHE A 48 4.99 -8.49 4.14
CA PHE A 48 5.44 -9.70 4.82
C PHE A 48 5.09 -9.75 6.31
N GLN A 49 4.60 -8.66 6.90
CA GLN A 49 4.22 -8.68 8.32
C GLN A 49 2.99 -9.56 8.58
N ASP A 50 3.01 -10.28 9.71
CA ASP A 50 1.92 -11.15 10.17
C ASP A 50 0.56 -10.43 10.22
N HIS A 51 0.55 -9.14 10.48
CA HIS A 51 -0.66 -8.33 10.68
C HIS A 51 -1.06 -7.49 9.46
N PHE A 52 -0.41 -7.67 8.30
CA PHE A 52 -0.74 -6.88 7.11
C PHE A 52 -2.18 -7.11 6.64
N ASP A 53 -2.69 -8.33 6.71
CA ASP A 53 -4.07 -8.64 6.35
C ASP A 53 -5.09 -7.93 7.26
N GLN A 54 -4.73 -7.67 8.53
CA GLN A 54 -5.57 -6.88 9.43
C GLN A 54 -5.69 -5.44 8.93
N LEU A 55 -4.59 -4.82 8.50
CA LEU A 55 -4.61 -3.48 7.92
C LEU A 55 -5.50 -3.42 6.67
N GLU A 56 -5.38 -4.41 5.77
CA GLU A 56 -6.25 -4.48 4.59
C GLU A 56 -7.73 -4.63 4.96
N ASN A 57 -8.04 -5.43 5.98
CA ASN A 57 -9.40 -5.62 6.46
C ASN A 57 -9.96 -4.36 7.11
N ASP A 58 -9.15 -3.64 7.88
CA ASP A 58 -9.54 -2.38 8.52
C ASP A 58 -9.81 -1.31 7.47
N ILE A 59 -8.92 -1.15 6.49
CA ILE A 59 -9.11 -0.24 5.36
C ILE A 59 -10.36 -0.62 4.57
N ARG A 60 -10.54 -1.89 4.24
CA ARG A 60 -11.72 -2.35 3.48
C ARG A 60 -13.01 -2.06 4.24
N SER A 61 -13.07 -2.38 5.53
CA SER A 61 -14.25 -2.17 6.37
C SER A 61 -14.60 -0.68 6.47
N PHE A 62 -13.57 0.16 6.58
CA PHE A 62 -13.70 1.61 6.59
C PHE A 62 -14.24 2.15 5.24
N LEU A 63 -13.63 1.77 4.12
CA LEU A 63 -14.05 2.23 2.79
C LEU A 63 -15.48 1.77 2.43
N LEU A 64 -15.91 0.63 2.96
CA LEU A 64 -17.28 0.12 2.81
C LEU A 64 -18.25 0.73 3.84
N SER A 65 -17.75 1.48 4.82
CA SER A 65 -18.57 2.00 5.90
C SER A 65 -19.51 3.12 5.41
N PRO A 66 -20.71 3.25 6.03
CA PRO A 66 -21.71 4.21 5.57
C PRO A 66 -21.31 5.68 5.59
N THR A 67 -20.33 6.01 6.41
CA THR A 67 -19.93 7.36 6.82
C THR A 67 -18.71 7.89 6.09
N SER A 68 -18.01 7.04 5.33
CA SER A 68 -16.74 7.35 4.68
C SER A 68 -16.90 8.25 3.45
N CYS A 69 -17.80 7.87 2.54
CA CYS A 69 -18.04 8.55 1.29
C CYS A 69 -19.55 8.79 1.08
N PRO A 70 -20.00 10.05 0.89
CA PRO A 70 -21.40 10.35 0.60
C PRO A 70 -21.89 9.69 -0.69
N ASP A 71 -20.98 9.35 -1.61
CA ASP A 71 -21.27 8.80 -2.93
C ASP A 71 -20.79 7.33 -3.03
N LYS A 72 -21.42 6.45 -2.25
CA LYS A 72 -21.18 4.99 -2.22
C LYS A 72 -21.38 4.27 -3.55
N ASN A 73 -21.85 4.98 -4.57
CA ASN A 73 -22.28 4.41 -5.83
C ASN A 73 -21.17 3.60 -6.50
N ILE A 74 -19.90 4.00 -6.43
CA ILE A 74 -18.87 3.34 -7.27
C ILE A 74 -18.47 1.95 -6.73
N LEU A 75 -18.30 1.77 -5.42
CA LEU A 75 -18.04 0.44 -4.87
C LEU A 75 -19.26 -0.46 -5.07
N VAL A 76 -20.47 0.07 -4.89
CA VAL A 76 -21.72 -0.64 -5.16
C VAL A 76 -21.85 -1.00 -6.66
N ASP A 77 -21.45 -0.10 -7.56
CA ASP A 77 -21.50 -0.30 -9.01
C ASP A 77 -20.45 -1.32 -9.44
N ILE A 78 -19.27 -1.35 -8.80
CA ILE A 78 -18.27 -2.40 -8.99
C ILE A 78 -18.82 -3.75 -8.51
N TYR A 79 -19.43 -3.81 -7.33
CA TYR A 79 -20.06 -5.04 -6.82
C TYR A 79 -21.15 -5.55 -7.78
N LYS A 80 -22.04 -4.69 -8.26
CA LYS A 80 -23.06 -5.03 -9.26
C LYS A 80 -22.43 -5.50 -10.58
N ALA A 81 -21.41 -4.81 -11.09
CA ALA A 81 -20.71 -5.21 -12.30
C ALA A 81 -19.98 -6.56 -12.15
N CYS A 82 -19.52 -6.87 -10.94
CA CYS A 82 -18.96 -8.17 -10.58
C CYS A 82 -20.02 -9.27 -10.58
N GLU A 83 -21.21 -9.03 -10.01
CA GLU A 83 -22.34 -9.98 -10.06
C GLU A 83 -22.76 -10.30 -11.50
N GLU A 84 -22.60 -9.35 -12.41
CA GLU A 84 -22.91 -9.51 -13.83
C GLU A 84 -21.75 -10.11 -14.66
N ASN A 85 -20.67 -10.60 -14.03
CA ASN A 85 -19.44 -11.08 -14.68
C ASN A 85 -18.76 -10.06 -15.62
N ARG A 86 -19.01 -8.75 -15.41
CA ARG A 86 -18.45 -7.66 -16.22
C ARG A 86 -17.35 -6.88 -15.49
N CYS A 87 -16.88 -7.39 -14.36
CA CYS A 87 -16.01 -6.63 -13.46
C CYS A 87 -14.70 -6.15 -14.11
N ASN A 88 -14.05 -6.97 -14.94
CA ASN A 88 -12.80 -6.57 -15.60
C ASN A 88 -13.00 -5.39 -16.56
N LYS A 89 -13.99 -5.51 -17.46
CA LYS A 89 -14.31 -4.44 -18.43
C LYS A 89 -14.83 -3.18 -17.75
N PHE A 90 -15.67 -3.33 -16.73
CA PHE A 90 -16.20 -2.21 -15.97
C PHE A 90 -15.10 -1.48 -15.20
N MET A 91 -14.18 -2.22 -14.58
CA MET A 91 -13.00 -1.65 -13.95
C MET A 91 -12.16 -0.89 -14.98
N ASP A 92 -11.82 -1.46 -16.14
CA ASP A 92 -10.99 -0.74 -17.13
C ASP A 92 -11.61 0.61 -17.57
N GLU A 93 -12.93 0.67 -17.74
CA GLU A 93 -13.65 1.88 -18.16
C GLU A 93 -13.82 2.91 -17.02
N LYS A 94 -14.09 2.45 -15.80
CA LYS A 94 -14.47 3.30 -14.66
C LYS A 94 -13.35 3.54 -13.65
N TYR A 95 -12.26 2.80 -13.73
CA TYR A 95 -11.12 2.92 -12.81
C TYR A 95 -10.52 4.33 -12.78
N PRO A 96 -10.36 5.06 -13.92
CA PRO A 96 -9.86 6.43 -13.88
C PRO A 96 -10.79 7.38 -13.10
N GLU A 97 -12.10 7.24 -13.28
CA GLU A 97 -13.11 8.03 -12.57
C GLU A 97 -13.11 7.71 -11.07
N LEU A 98 -13.01 6.42 -10.72
CA LEU A 98 -12.88 5.97 -9.33
C LEU A 98 -11.62 6.54 -8.67
N LEU A 99 -10.49 6.46 -9.36
CA LEU A 99 -9.21 6.93 -8.83
C LEU A 99 -9.21 8.44 -8.62
N ASP A 100 -9.76 9.21 -9.57
CA ASP A 100 -9.90 10.67 -9.44
C ASP A 100 -10.75 11.03 -8.22
N LYS A 101 -11.90 10.38 -8.05
CA LYS A 101 -12.79 10.62 -6.91
C LYS A 101 -12.14 10.20 -5.59
N PHE A 102 -11.51 9.03 -5.54
CA PHE A 102 -10.77 8.58 -4.35
C PHE A 102 -9.66 9.58 -3.99
N SER A 103 -8.91 10.07 -4.98
CA SER A 103 -7.81 11.01 -4.75
C SER A 103 -8.23 12.35 -4.14
N LYS A 104 -9.50 12.73 -4.36
CA LYS A 104 -10.11 13.97 -3.85
C LYS A 104 -10.95 13.73 -2.58
N SER A 105 -11.09 12.49 -2.15
CA SER A 105 -11.91 12.12 -0.99
C SER A 105 -11.12 12.16 0.32
N VAL A 106 -11.84 12.31 1.43
CA VAL A 106 -11.28 12.15 2.79
C VAL A 106 -10.79 10.71 3.03
N ASP A 107 -11.32 9.75 2.28
CA ASP A 107 -10.94 8.34 2.39
C ASP A 107 -9.45 8.13 2.11
N LYS A 108 -8.87 8.90 1.17
CA LYS A 108 -7.44 8.82 0.89
C LYS A 108 -6.61 9.21 2.12
N GLU A 109 -6.93 10.34 2.74
CA GLU A 109 -6.21 10.83 3.92
C GLU A 109 -6.32 9.83 5.07
N LEU A 110 -7.49 9.23 5.25
CA LEU A 110 -7.73 8.23 6.30
C LEU A 110 -7.00 6.90 6.02
N VAL A 111 -6.90 6.48 4.76
CA VAL A 111 -6.09 5.33 4.36
C VAL A 111 -4.61 5.59 4.66
N GLU A 112 -4.11 6.78 4.33
CA GLU A 112 -2.74 7.21 4.63
C GLU A 112 -2.50 7.25 6.15
N GLU A 113 -3.43 7.78 6.93
CA GLU A 113 -3.35 7.82 8.40
C GLU A 113 -3.30 6.40 8.99
N LYS A 114 -4.19 5.50 8.56
CA LYS A 114 -4.21 4.11 9.04
C LYS A 114 -2.93 3.36 8.68
N LEU A 115 -2.39 3.60 7.49
CA LEU A 115 -1.11 3.04 7.07
C LEU A 115 0.03 3.55 7.95
N LEU A 116 0.11 4.86 8.19
CA LEU A 116 1.14 5.45 9.06
C LEU A 116 1.03 4.94 10.50
N GLN A 117 -0.18 4.83 11.03
CA GLN A 117 -0.41 4.28 12.36
C GLN A 117 0.06 2.83 12.44
N HIS A 118 -0.25 2.01 11.44
CA HIS A 118 0.20 0.62 11.40
C HIS A 118 1.73 0.50 11.35
N ILE A 119 2.41 1.36 10.57
CA ILE A 119 3.87 1.41 10.54
C ILE A 119 4.44 1.80 11.90
N GLU A 120 3.83 2.79 12.56
CA GLU A 120 4.26 3.23 13.88
C GLU A 120 4.07 2.13 14.95
N ASP A 121 2.94 1.45 14.94
CA ASP A 121 2.62 0.35 15.88
C ASP A 121 3.57 -0.85 15.70
N ASN A 122 4.07 -1.06 14.47
CA ASN A 122 4.96 -2.17 14.11
C ASN A 122 6.41 -1.72 13.85
N CYS A 123 6.79 -0.54 14.35
CA CYS A 123 8.08 0.09 14.03
C CYS A 123 9.31 -0.78 14.37
N TYR A 124 9.23 -1.64 15.39
CA TYR A 124 10.30 -2.57 15.74
C TYR A 124 10.60 -3.60 14.65
N HIS A 125 9.60 -3.95 13.83
CA HIS A 125 9.73 -4.90 12.72
C HIS A 125 9.90 -4.19 11.37
N LEU A 126 9.58 -2.90 11.31
CA LEU A 126 9.58 -2.06 10.12
C LEU A 126 10.64 -0.96 10.19
N THR A 127 11.84 -1.31 10.64
CA THR A 127 12.95 -0.34 10.88
C THR A 127 13.41 0.40 9.63
N MET A 128 13.07 -0.11 8.44
CA MET A 128 13.36 0.52 7.15
C MET A 128 12.36 1.63 6.78
N TYR A 129 11.24 1.74 7.49
CA TYR A 129 10.24 2.78 7.25
C TYR A 129 10.49 4.00 8.12
N ALA A 130 10.41 5.17 7.49
CA ALA A 130 10.37 6.43 8.21
C ALA A 130 8.93 6.74 8.63
N TYR A 131 8.76 7.16 9.88
CA TYR A 131 7.50 7.65 10.44
C TYR A 131 7.79 8.89 11.30
N PRO A 132 6.77 9.70 11.66
CA PRO A 132 6.99 11.04 12.20
C PRO A 132 7.97 11.12 13.38
N LYS A 133 7.97 10.13 14.30
CA LYS A 133 8.93 10.09 15.42
C LYS A 133 10.36 9.80 14.96
N VAL A 134 10.56 8.84 14.06
CA VAL A 134 11.90 8.53 13.51
C VAL A 134 12.44 9.69 12.69
N ILE A 135 11.60 10.36 11.90
CA ILE A 135 12.02 11.55 11.15
C ILE A 135 12.48 12.65 12.12
N LYS A 136 11.71 12.91 13.19
CA LYS A 136 12.12 13.86 14.23
C LYS A 136 13.44 13.48 14.89
N LEU A 137 13.68 12.20 15.15
CA LEU A 137 14.95 11.71 15.70
C LEU A 137 16.13 11.88 14.73
N ILE A 138 15.93 11.56 13.45
CA ILE A 138 16.96 11.72 12.40
C ILE A 138 17.31 13.19 12.22
N LEU A 139 16.32 14.08 12.26
CA LEU A 139 16.49 15.52 12.10
C LEU A 139 16.89 16.23 13.42
N TYR A 140 16.86 15.54 14.55
CA TYR A 140 17.20 16.14 15.85
C TYR A 140 18.67 16.58 15.85
N GLY A 141 18.93 17.86 16.11
CA GLY A 141 20.27 18.44 16.09
C GLY A 141 20.82 18.73 14.69
N HIS A 142 20.05 18.52 13.62
CA HIS A 142 20.44 18.91 12.26
C HIS A 142 20.57 20.43 12.11
N GLU A 143 19.70 21.21 12.75
CA GLU A 143 19.77 22.68 12.75
C GLU A 143 21.01 23.21 13.51
N ASP A 144 21.51 22.46 14.49
CA ASP A 144 22.73 22.77 15.24
C ASP A 144 24.00 22.26 14.55
N SER A 145 23.85 21.55 13.42
CA SER A 145 24.98 20.98 12.69
C SER A 145 25.84 22.09 12.08
N PRO A 146 27.18 22.04 12.26
CA PRO A 146 28.09 22.98 11.61
C PRO A 146 28.05 22.90 10.07
N LEU A 147 27.47 21.84 9.49
CA LEU A 147 27.26 21.69 8.05
C LEU A 147 26.02 22.46 7.53
N HIS A 148 25.15 22.95 8.41
CA HIS A 148 23.93 23.69 8.06
C HIS A 148 24.12 25.22 8.06
N ARG A 149 25.32 25.71 8.40
CA ARG A 149 25.62 27.15 8.58
C ARG A 149 26.25 27.85 7.36
N TYR A 150 26.02 27.37 6.14
CA TYR A 150 26.50 28.01 4.91
C TYR A 150 25.37 28.27 3.93
#